data_AF-A0A2D8M1L9-F1
#
_entry.id   AF-A0A2D8M1L9-F1
#
_cell.length_a   1.000
_cell.length_b   1.000
_cell.length_c   1.000
_cell.angle_alpha   90.00
_cell.angle_beta   90.00
_cell.angle_gamma   90.00
#
_symmetry.space_group_name_H-M   'P 1'
#
loop_
_entity.id
_entity.type
_entity.pdbx_description
1 polymer ?
#
loop_
_entity_poly.entity_id
_entity_poly.type
_entity_poly.pdbx_seq_one_letter_code
_entity_poly.pdbx_strand_id
1 'polypeptide(L)'
;MHTHFAIISKTAYQGSLSECINWAEERIEAKKAKIVKIVIARPEDIKCQIIYEVDRAGVRACHSGRVIDLCLLKKAVKNGAT
;
A
#
# COMPACT_ATOMS: atom_id res chain seq x y z
N MET A 1 -16.31 5.95 -3.56
CA MET A 1 -15.62 5.03 -2.63
C MET A 1 -14.12 5.10 -2.90
N HIS A 2 -13.30 5.22 -1.85
CA HIS A 2 -11.85 5.20 -1.98
C HIS A 2 -11.34 3.80 -1.66
N THR A 3 -10.39 3.31 -2.45
CA THR A 3 -9.77 2.00 -2.23
C THR A 3 -8.35 2.22 -1.71
N HIS A 4 -7.95 1.47 -0.70
CA HIS A 4 -6.59 1.50 -0.19
C HIS A 4 -5.78 0.35 -0.76
N PHE A 5 -4.51 0.61 -1.01
CA PHE A 5 -3.57 -0.43 -1.41
C PHE A 5 -2.34 -0.38 -0.51
N ALA A 6 -1.92 -1.52 0.03
CA ALA A 6 -0.63 -1.71 0.65
C ALA A 6 0.35 -2.30 -0.37
N ILE A 7 1.55 -1.73 -0.50
CA ILE A 7 2.49 -2.05 -1.59
C ILE A 7 3.86 -2.41 -1.03
N ILE A 8 4.41 -3.52 -1.51
CA ILE A 8 5.77 -3.98 -1.25
C ILE A 8 6.39 -4.38 -2.59
N SER A 9 7.28 -3.55 -3.12
CA SER A 9 7.97 -3.81 -4.39
C SER A 9 7.00 -4.15 -5.54
N LYS A 10 6.80 -5.44 -5.86
CA LYS A 10 5.91 -5.93 -6.92
C LYS A 10 4.59 -6.53 -6.43
N THR A 11 4.40 -6.66 -5.11
CA THR A 11 3.20 -7.21 -4.51
C THR A 11 2.35 -6.08 -3.96
N ALA A 12 1.04 -6.18 -4.15
CA ALA A 12 0.09 -5.26 -3.56
C ALA A 12 -1.09 -6.00 -2.96
N TYR A 13 -1.61 -5.48 -1.86
CA TYR A 13 -2.84 -5.91 -1.22
C TYR A 13 -3.87 -4.79 -1.32
N GLN A 14 -5.12 -5.13 -1.61
CA GLN A 14 -6.23 -4.19 -1.77
C GLN A 14 -7.28 -4.44 -0.69
N GLY A 15 -7.68 -3.39 0.01
CA GLY A 15 -8.71 -3.50 1.05
C GLY A 15 -9.08 -2.16 1.68
N SER A 16 -9.65 -2.23 2.88
CA SER A 16 -9.81 -1.07 3.75
C SER A 16 -8.44 -0.59 4.29
N LEU A 17 -8.42 0.62 4.86
CA LEU A 17 -7.19 1.16 5.46
C LEU A 17 -6.67 0.26 6.58
N SER A 18 -7.54 -0.20 7.47
CA SER A 18 -7.18 -1.07 8.59
C SER A 18 -6.63 -2.42 8.11
N GLU A 19 -7.26 -3.04 7.10
CA GLU A 19 -6.75 -4.28 6.51
C GLU A 19 -5.37 -4.08 5.86
N CYS A 20 -5.15 -2.94 5.19
CA CYS A 20 -3.85 -2.61 4.60
C CYS A 20 -2.75 -2.42 5.66
N ILE A 21 -3.09 -1.81 6.80
CA ILE A 21 -2.16 -1.64 7.93
C ILE A 21 -1.84 -3.00 8.54
N ASN A 22 -2.85 -3.80 8.88
CA ASN A 22 -2.66 -5.12 9.47
C ASN A 22 -1.79 -6.01 8.57
N TRP A 23 -2.12 -6.08 7.28
CA TRP A 23 -1.34 -6.83 6.30
C TRP A 23 0.10 -6.31 6.20
N ALA A 24 0.32 -5.00 6.30
CA ALA A 24 1.64 -4.42 6.30
C ALA A 24 2.46 -4.85 7.53
N GLU A 25 1.88 -4.74 8.72
CA GLU A 25 2.51 -5.13 9.98
C GLU A 25 2.90 -6.61 9.96
N GLU A 26 2.00 -7.51 9.56
CA GLU A 26 2.29 -8.94 9.42
C GLU A 26 3.50 -9.22 8.51
N ARG A 27 3.65 -8.46 7.41
CA ARG A 27 4.78 -8.60 6.48
C ARG A 27 6.08 -8.07 7.05
N ILE A 28 6.03 -6.98 7.83
CA ILE A 28 7.18 -6.43 8.54
C ILE A 28 7.65 -7.39 9.63
N GLU A 29 6.72 -7.92 10.44
CA GLU A 29 6.99 -8.88 11.52
C GLU A 29 7.55 -10.20 10.98
N ALA A 30 6.96 -10.73 9.91
CA ALA A 30 7.46 -11.90 9.20
C ALA A 30 8.79 -11.66 8.45
N LYS A 31 9.38 -10.46 8.54
CA LYS A 31 10.61 -10.03 7.85
C LYS A 31 10.53 -10.18 6.32
N LYS A 32 9.32 -10.20 5.76
CA LYS A 32 9.06 -10.26 4.31
C LYS A 32 9.17 -8.88 3.65
N ALA A 33 9.14 -7.82 4.44
CA ALA A 33 9.37 -6.45 4.00
C ALA A 33 10.15 -5.64 5.03
N LYS A 34 10.81 -4.57 4.56
CA LYS A 34 11.43 -3.54 5.42
C LYS A 34 10.52 -2.33 5.61
N ILE A 35 9.75 -2.01 4.58
CA ILE A 35 8.79 -0.90 4.56
C ILE A 35 7.64 -1.29 3.64
N VAL A 36 6.42 -0.96 4.04
CA VAL A 36 5.21 -1.09 3.23
C VAL A 36 4.62 0.30 3.04
N LYS A 37 4.23 0.63 1.81
CA LYS A 37 3.62 1.93 1.48
C LYS A 37 2.12 1.74 1.29
N ILE A 38 1.32 2.50 2.00
CA ILE A 38 -0.13 2.50 1.86
C ILE A 38 -0.52 3.72 1.03
N VAL A 39 -1.26 3.48 -0.05
CA VAL A 39 -1.76 4.52 -0.94
C VAL A 39 -3.28 4.55 -0.94
N ILE A 40 -3.82 5.73 -1.19
CA ILE A 40 -5.24 5.91 -1.48
C ILE A 40 -5.45 6.06 -2.99
N ALA A 41 -6.36 5.27 -3.53
CA ALA A 41 -6.80 5.34 -4.91
C ALA A 41 -8.21 5.90 -4.98
N ARG A 42 -8.42 6.85 -5.88
CA ARG A 42 -9.75 7.28 -6.31
C ARG A 42 -10.03 6.68 -7.68
N PRO A 43 -11.26 6.22 -7.96
CA PRO A 43 -11.58 5.60 -9.24
C PRO A 43 -11.39 6.55 -10.44
N GLU A 44 -11.48 7.85 -10.18
CA GLU A 44 -11.37 8.92 -11.18
C GLU A 44 -9.91 9.35 -11.42
N ASP A 45 -8.99 8.97 -10.52
CA ASP A 45 -7.59 9.37 -10.59
C ASP A 45 -6.73 8.30 -11.27
N ILE A 46 -5.84 8.75 -12.16
CA ILE A 46 -4.80 7.91 -12.78
C ILE A 46 -3.69 7.61 -11.77
N LYS A 47 -3.60 8.44 -10.72
CA LYS A 47 -2.51 8.52 -9.77
C LYS A 47 -3.00 8.28 -8.34
N CYS A 48 -2.15 7.69 -7.52
CA CYS A 48 -2.42 7.40 -6.12
C CYS A 48 -1.34 8.04 -5.26
N GLN A 49 -1.75 8.60 -4.12
CA GLN A 49 -0.83 9.23 -3.18
C GLN A 49 -0.52 8.27 -2.03
N ILE A 50 0.75 8.16 -1.65
CA ILE A 50 1.14 7.48 -0.42
C ILE A 50 0.66 8.31 0.77
N ILE A 51 -0.15 7.69 1.63
CA ILE A 51 -0.72 8.32 2.82
C ILE A 51 -0.08 7.79 4.11
N TYR A 52 0.42 6.55 4.11
CA TYR A 52 1.14 5.97 5.23
C TYR A 52 2.34 5.12 4.77
N GLU A 53 3.34 5.05 5.63
CA GLU A 53 4.44 4.10 5.55
C GLU A 53 4.47 3.27 6.84
N VAL A 54 4.59 1.96 6.69
CA VAL A 54 4.66 1.01 7.81
C VAL A 54 6.02 0.35 7.78
N ASP A 55 6.75 0.45 8.88
CA ASP A 55 8.02 -0.23 9.09
C ASP A 55 8.11 -0.78 10.52
N ARG A 56 9.29 -1.24 10.94
CA ARG A 56 9.48 -1.80 12.29
C ARG A 56 9.27 -0.80 13.44
N ALA A 57 9.33 0.49 13.17
CA ALA A 57 9.04 1.53 14.16
C ALA A 57 7.54 1.82 14.29
N GLY A 58 6.72 1.30 13.37
CA GLY A 58 5.27 1.43 13.35
C GLY A 58 4.74 2.14 12.11
N VAL A 59 3.53 2.69 12.25
CA VAL A 59 2.81 3.38 11.17
C VAL A 59 3.13 4.87 11.20
N ARG A 60 3.57 5.43 10.07
CA ARG A 60 3.90 6.85 9.91
C ARG A 60 3.07 7.47 8.80
N ALA A 61 2.42 8.60 9.07
CA ALA A 61 1.66 9.34 8.07
C ALA A 61 2.59 10.12 7.11
N CYS A 62 2.32 10.03 5.81
CA CYS A 62 3.04 10.80 4.78
C CYS A 62 2.18 11.97 4.27
N HIS A 63 2.42 13.17 4.81
CA HIS A 63 1.71 14.39 4.39
C HIS A 63 2.05 14.89 2.97
N SER A 64 3.18 14.45 2.40
CA SER A 64 3.58 14.74 1.01
C SER A 64 4.12 13.48 0.34
N GLY A 65 3.39 12.37 0.52
CA GLY A 65 3.81 11.08 -0.03
C GLY A 65 3.97 11.12 -1.55
N ARG A 66 4.93 10.33 -2.05
CA ARG A 66 5.14 10.18 -3.49
C ARG A 66 3.87 9.68 -4.17
N VAL A 67 3.72 10.07 -5.42
CA VAL A 67 2.60 9.68 -6.27
C VAL A 67 3.00 8.47 -7.11
N ILE A 68 2.11 7.48 -7.21
CA ILE A 68 2.30 6.23 -7.96
C ILE A 68 1.14 6.07 -8.94
N ASP A 69 1.41 5.57 -10.16
CA ASP A 69 0.34 5.29 -11.12
C ASP A 69 -0.54 4.11 -10.69
N LEU A 70 -1.85 4.31 -10.71
CA LEU A 70 -2.86 3.31 -10.33
C LEU A 70 -2.78 2.04 -11.20
N CYS A 71 -2.39 2.18 -12.47
CA CYS A 71 -2.23 1.05 -13.38
C CYS A 71 -1.17 0.06 -12.88
N LEU A 72 -0.09 0.55 -12.25
CA LEU A 72 0.96 -0.30 -11.69
C LEU A 72 0.45 -1.08 -10.48
N LEU A 73 -0.42 -0.47 -9.68
CA LEU A 73 -1.04 -1.11 -8.52
C LEU A 73 -1.98 -2.24 -8.93
N LYS A 74 -2.87 -1.98 -9.89
CA LYS A 74 -3.78 -3.00 -10.43
C LYS A 74 -3.02 -4.19 -11.03
N LYS A 75 -1.90 -3.93 -11.70
CA LYS A 75 -0.99 -5.00 -12.18
C LYS A 75 -0.34 -5.77 -11.03
N ALA A 76 0.12 -5.09 -9.99
CA ALA A 76 0.72 -5.71 -8.81
C ALA A 76 -0.26 -6.61 -8.03
N VAL A 77 -1.52 -6.20 -7.91
CA VAL A 77 -2.58 -7.03 -7.32
C VAL A 77 -2.84 -8.27 -8.19
N LYS A 78 -2.94 -8.10 -9.51
CA LYS A 78 -3.17 -9.21 -10.44
C LYS A 78 -2.00 -10.21 -10.49
N ASN A 79 -0.76 -9.73 -10.39
CA ASN A 79 0.46 -10.56 -10.44
C ASN A 79 0.87 -11.14 -9.08
N GLY A 80 0.42 -10.53 -7.99
CA GLY A 80 0.79 -10.89 -6.62
C GLY A 80 -0.31 -11.61 -5.84
N ALA A 81 -1.35 -12.11 -6.52
CA ALA A 81 -2.48 -12.79 -5.91
C ALA A 81 -2.04 -13.98 -5.04
N THR A 82 -1.92 -13.71 -3.74
CA THR A 82 -1.99 -14.64 -2.60
C THR A 82 -2.44 -13.84 -1.39
#